data_AF-X1DWF0-F1
#
_entry.id   AF-X1DWF0-F1
#
_cell.length_a   1.000
_cell.length_b   1.000
_cell.length_c   1.000
_cell.angle_alpha   90.00
_cell.angle_beta   90.00
_cell.angle_gamma   90.00
#
_symmetry.space_group_name_H-M   'P 1'
#
loop_
_entity.id
_entity.type
_entity.pdbx_description
1 polymer ?
#
loop_
_entity_poly.entity_id
_entity_poly.type
_entity_poly.pdbx_seq_one_letter_code
_entity_poly.pdbx_strand_id
1 'polypeptide(L)'
;MAPKAEFALLGYGESSDAYHMSHPHPEGKGAILAIDQALERSQLTAKDIDYINLHGTASVANDLVETYVLAQRFPSRVLASSTKGWTGHTLGAAGILEAIITLEAMNHDLIPGTLNCEA
;
A
#
# COMPACT_ATOMS: atom_id res chain seq x y z
N MET A 1 -27.64 19.02 2.59
CA MET A 1 -26.22 18.70 2.85
C MET A 1 -26.02 17.24 2.50
N ALA A 2 -24.98 16.90 1.73
CA ALA A 2 -24.64 15.49 1.50
C ALA A 2 -24.27 14.82 2.84
N PRO A 3 -24.63 13.54 3.05
CA PRO A 3 -24.22 12.82 4.25
C PRO A 3 -22.69 12.84 4.40
N LYS A 4 -22.21 13.01 5.63
CA LYS A 4 -20.79 12.96 5.95
C LYS A 4 -20.36 11.49 5.76
N ALA A 5 -19.51 11.23 4.78
CA ALA A 5 -18.99 9.88 4.56
C ALA A 5 -18.11 9.46 5.75
N GLU A 6 -18.25 8.21 6.19
CA GLU A 6 -17.45 7.60 7.26
C GLU A 6 -15.98 7.47 6.86
N PHE A 7 -15.74 7.26 5.57
CA PHE A 7 -14.41 7.20 4.97
C PHE A 7 -14.23 8.24 3.88
N ALA A 8 -12.97 8.66 3.67
CA ALA A 8 -12.60 9.60 2.63
C ALA A 8 -11.31 9.17 1.94
N LEU A 9 -11.30 9.24 0.60
CA LEU A 9 -10.07 9.18 -0.18
C LEU A 9 -9.41 10.56 -0.12
N LEU A 10 -8.28 10.67 0.59
CA LEU A 10 -7.59 11.95 0.78
C LEU A 10 -6.60 12.25 -0.35
N GLY A 11 -6.00 11.24 -0.97
CA GLY A 11 -5.02 11.42 -2.04
C GLY A 11 -4.75 10.12 -2.78
N TYR A 12 -4.13 10.24 -3.96
CA TYR A 12 -3.70 9.13 -4.81
C TYR A 12 -2.47 9.53 -5.60
N GLY A 13 -1.64 8.59 -6.02
CA GLY A 13 -0.51 8.85 -6.90
C GLY A 13 -0.32 7.71 -7.88
N GLU A 14 0.21 8.05 -9.05
CA GLU A 14 0.41 7.11 -10.14
C GLU A 14 1.72 7.45 -10.86
N SER A 15 2.44 6.42 -11.28
CA SER A 15 3.70 6.56 -12.01
C SER A 15 3.94 5.32 -12.87
N SER A 16 4.93 5.41 -13.76
CA SER A 16 5.44 4.27 -14.52
C SER A 16 6.95 4.19 -14.32
N ASP A 17 7.46 2.99 -14.04
CA ASP A 17 8.89 2.76 -13.84
C ASP A 17 9.72 2.92 -15.12
N ALA A 18 9.11 2.71 -16.30
CA ALA A 18 9.78 2.71 -17.60
C ALA A 18 11.09 1.88 -17.64
N TYR A 19 11.15 0.80 -16.86
CA TYR A 19 12.38 0.04 -16.60
C TYR A 19 12.34 -1.38 -17.16
N HIS A 20 11.34 -2.18 -16.78
CA HIS A 20 11.14 -3.55 -17.23
C HIS A 20 9.64 -3.86 -17.34
N MET A 21 9.27 -4.83 -18.17
CA MET A 21 7.85 -5.14 -18.41
C MET A 21 7.09 -5.64 -17.18
N SER A 22 7.77 -6.29 -16.25
CA SER A 22 7.17 -6.94 -15.07
C SER A 22 8.00 -6.86 -13.80
N HIS A 23 9.21 -6.28 -13.87
CA HIS A 23 10.07 -6.12 -12.70
C HIS A 23 10.01 -4.66 -12.28
N PRO A 24 9.90 -4.39 -10.97
CA PRO A 24 9.95 -3.03 -10.47
C PRO A 24 11.34 -2.46 -10.70
N HIS A 25 11.44 -1.13 -10.78
CA HIS A 25 12.74 -0.48 -10.75
C HIS A 25 13.45 -0.86 -9.43
N PRO A 26 14.72 -1.30 -9.45
CA PRO A 26 15.41 -1.82 -8.26
C PRO A 26 15.55 -0.79 -7.12
N GLU A 27 15.61 0.50 -7.48
CA GLU A 27 15.58 1.61 -6.52
C GLU A 27 14.15 2.11 -6.17
N GLY A 28 13.09 1.42 -6.59
CA GLY A 28 11.70 1.74 -6.25
C GLY A 28 11.21 3.12 -6.74
N LYS A 29 11.81 3.68 -7.80
CA LYS A 29 11.58 5.07 -8.23
C LYS A 29 10.12 5.38 -8.53
N GLY A 30 9.42 4.52 -9.28
CA GLY A 30 8.01 4.72 -9.57
C GLY A 30 7.15 4.64 -8.31
N ALA A 31 7.36 3.63 -7.48
CA ALA A 31 6.63 3.48 -6.22
C ALA A 31 6.82 4.71 -5.30
N ILE A 32 8.06 5.19 -5.14
CA ILE A 32 8.38 6.42 -4.41
C ILE A 32 7.63 7.62 -4.99
N LEU A 33 7.68 7.80 -6.32
CA LEU A 33 7.00 8.92 -6.97
C LEU A 33 5.48 8.87 -6.78
N ALA A 34 4.88 7.68 -6.83
CA ALA A 34 3.45 7.50 -6.58
C ALA A 34 3.09 7.78 -5.11
N ILE A 35 3.90 7.31 -4.16
CA ILE A 35 3.71 7.59 -2.73
C ILE A 35 3.82 9.09 -2.44
N ASP A 36 4.87 9.75 -2.96
CA ASP A 36 5.11 11.17 -2.75
C ASP A 36 3.96 12.01 -3.31
N GLN A 37 3.42 11.68 -4.50
CA GLN A 37 2.23 12.32 -5.06
C GLN A 37 0.97 12.10 -4.20
N ALA A 38 0.79 10.90 -3.63
CA ALA A 38 -0.36 10.59 -2.78
C ALA A 38 -0.31 11.39 -1.47
N LEU A 39 0.87 11.49 -0.84
CA LEU A 39 1.10 12.30 0.35
C LEU A 39 0.89 13.79 0.07
N GLU A 40 1.43 14.31 -1.03
CA GLU A 40 1.25 15.70 -1.44
C GLU A 40 -0.24 16.05 -1.64
N ARG A 41 -0.97 15.22 -2.40
CA ARG A 41 -2.40 15.46 -2.69
C ARG A 41 -3.30 15.33 -1.46
N SER A 42 -2.94 14.43 -0.54
CA SER A 42 -3.65 14.28 0.74
C SER A 42 -3.32 15.35 1.76
N GLN A 43 -2.28 16.15 1.54
CA GLN A 43 -1.72 17.10 2.52
C GLN A 43 -1.32 16.43 3.83
N LEU A 44 -0.99 15.13 3.77
CA LEU A 44 -0.48 14.36 4.90
C LEU A 44 1.04 14.17 4.75
N THR A 45 1.68 13.87 5.86
CA THR A 45 3.06 13.42 5.90
C THR A 45 3.13 11.93 6.17
N ALA A 46 4.27 11.30 5.93
CA ALA A 46 4.48 9.90 6.27
C ALA A 46 4.30 9.59 7.78
N LYS A 47 4.39 10.63 8.64
CA LYS A 47 4.15 10.49 10.09
C LYS A 47 2.67 10.45 10.45
N ASP A 48 1.77 10.75 9.52
CA ASP A 48 0.32 10.70 9.74
C ASP A 48 -0.27 9.36 9.28
N ILE A 49 0.55 8.48 8.72
CA ILE A 49 0.15 7.15 8.25
C ILE A 49 0.42 6.12 9.36
N ASP A 50 -0.60 5.35 9.72
CA ASP A 50 -0.49 4.33 10.76
C ASP A 50 -0.39 2.90 10.21
N TYR A 51 -1.01 2.65 9.05
CA TYR A 51 -1.05 1.33 8.42
C TYR A 51 -0.93 1.41 6.89
N ILE A 52 -0.24 0.42 6.31
CA ILE A 52 -0.08 0.23 4.86
C ILE A 52 -0.50 -1.19 4.48
N ASN A 53 -1.51 -1.30 3.61
CA ASN A 53 -1.81 -2.56 2.92
C ASN A 53 -0.91 -2.68 1.69
N LEU A 54 0.07 -3.58 1.77
CA LEU A 54 1.12 -3.78 0.79
C LEU A 54 0.60 -4.41 -0.50
N HIS A 55 1.27 -4.11 -1.61
CA HIS A 55 1.01 -4.84 -2.85
C HIS A 55 1.48 -6.31 -2.73
N GLY A 56 2.54 -6.64 -1.97
CA GLY A 56 2.77 -7.95 -1.35
C GLY A 56 2.42 -9.17 -2.21
N THR A 57 3.10 -9.32 -3.35
CA THR A 57 2.82 -10.42 -4.30
C THR A 57 3.53 -11.72 -3.95
N ALA A 58 4.32 -11.73 -2.87
CA ALA A 58 5.21 -12.83 -2.52
C ALA A 58 6.29 -13.11 -3.60
N SER A 59 6.53 -12.15 -4.50
CA SER A 59 7.59 -12.23 -5.48
C SER A 59 8.84 -11.56 -4.93
N VAL A 60 9.98 -12.26 -4.98
CA VAL A 60 11.23 -11.81 -4.35
C VAL A 60 11.60 -10.38 -4.77
N ALA A 61 11.43 -10.04 -6.05
CA ALA A 61 11.76 -8.70 -6.54
C ALA A 61 10.81 -7.62 -6.03
N ASN A 62 9.49 -7.84 -6.04
CA ASN A 62 8.54 -6.84 -5.55
C ASN A 62 8.68 -6.64 -4.05
N ASP A 63 8.75 -7.73 -3.28
CA ASP A 63 8.79 -7.66 -1.84
C ASP A 63 10.05 -6.95 -1.33
N LEU A 64 11.21 -7.18 -1.99
CA LEU A 64 12.45 -6.44 -1.70
C LEU A 64 12.30 -4.94 -1.99
N VAL A 65 11.71 -4.58 -3.13
CA VAL A 65 11.51 -3.17 -3.50
C VAL A 65 10.49 -2.49 -2.59
N GLU A 66 9.35 -3.13 -2.28
CA GLU A 66 8.36 -2.60 -1.34
C GLU A 66 8.99 -2.34 0.03
N THR A 67 9.75 -3.30 0.56
CA THR A 67 10.44 -3.15 1.85
C THR A 67 11.44 -1.99 1.82
N TYR A 68 12.23 -1.88 0.74
CA TYR A 68 13.17 -0.77 0.55
C TYR A 68 12.46 0.58 0.51
N VAL A 69 11.38 0.70 -0.26
CA VAL A 69 10.59 1.93 -0.38
C VAL A 69 9.96 2.32 0.97
N LEU A 70 9.39 1.35 1.69
CA LEU A 70 8.81 1.59 3.00
C LEU A 70 9.86 2.12 3.99
N ALA A 71 11.01 1.46 4.08
CA ALA A 71 12.10 1.87 4.97
C ALA A 71 12.63 3.29 4.66
N GLN A 72 12.51 3.73 3.40
CA GLN A 72 12.93 5.06 2.99
C GLN A 72 11.89 6.17 3.19
N ARG A 73 10.60 5.84 3.22
CA ARG A 73 9.53 6.85 3.20
C ARG A 73 8.74 6.91 4.49
N PHE A 74 8.62 5.82 5.22
CA PHE A 74 7.79 5.73 6.42
C PHE A 74 8.63 5.49 7.67
N PRO A 75 8.23 6.04 8.82
CA PRO A 75 8.88 5.72 10.08
C PRO A 75 8.66 4.24 10.45
N SER A 76 9.59 3.63 11.19
CA SER A 76 9.53 2.21 11.57
C SER A 76 8.32 1.81 12.41
N ARG A 77 7.56 2.78 12.93
CA ARG A 77 6.31 2.55 13.67
C ARG A 77 5.11 2.21 12.77
N VAL A 78 5.18 2.49 11.47
CA VAL A 78 4.07 2.26 10.55
C VAL A 78 3.91 0.76 10.35
N LEU A 79 2.70 0.26 10.59
CA LEU A 79 2.39 -1.15 10.46
C LEU A 79 2.12 -1.45 8.98
N ALA A 80 2.58 -2.60 8.50
CA ALA A 80 2.38 -3.02 7.13
C ALA A 80 2.07 -4.51 7.06
N SER A 81 1.12 -4.90 6.21
CA SER A 81 0.77 -6.29 5.97
C SER A 81 0.31 -6.49 4.53
N SER A 82 0.18 -7.74 4.08
CA SER A 82 -0.48 -8.06 2.81
C SER A 82 -1.65 -9.02 3.00
N THR A 83 -2.74 -8.71 2.31
CA THR A 83 -3.96 -9.54 2.34
C THR A 83 -3.99 -10.61 1.25
N LYS A 84 -3.05 -10.57 0.30
CA LYS A 84 -2.98 -11.52 -0.84
C LYS A 84 -2.69 -12.96 -0.43
N GLY A 85 -2.08 -13.18 0.74
CA GLY A 85 -1.94 -14.52 1.31
C GLY A 85 -3.30 -15.20 1.53
N TRP A 86 -4.34 -14.43 1.88
CA TRP A 86 -5.71 -14.93 2.09
C TRP A 86 -6.52 -14.98 0.80
N THR A 87 -6.36 -13.97 -0.06
CA THR A 87 -7.27 -13.75 -1.21
C THR A 87 -6.71 -14.23 -2.54
N GLY A 88 -5.41 -14.53 -2.61
CA GLY A 88 -4.67 -14.61 -3.87
C GLY A 88 -4.53 -13.25 -4.56
N HIS A 89 -3.79 -13.23 -5.68
CA HIS A 89 -3.64 -12.04 -6.50
C HIS A 89 -4.77 -11.95 -7.54
N THR A 90 -5.80 -11.16 -7.25
CA THR A 90 -7.00 -11.02 -8.10
C THR A 90 -6.81 -10.14 -9.34
N LEU A 91 -5.56 -9.96 -9.78
CA LEU A 91 -5.17 -9.21 -10.98
C LEU A 91 -5.80 -7.80 -11.01
N GLY A 92 -6.60 -7.49 -12.03
CA GLY A 92 -7.25 -6.19 -12.18
C GLY A 92 -8.19 -5.81 -11.03
N ALA A 93 -8.63 -6.77 -10.21
CA ALA A 93 -9.45 -6.51 -9.03
C ALA A 93 -8.65 -6.34 -7.72
N ALA A 94 -7.30 -6.46 -7.76
CA ALA A 94 -6.48 -6.43 -6.55
C ALA A 94 -6.65 -5.11 -5.78
N GLY A 95 -6.54 -3.97 -6.46
CA GLY A 95 -6.63 -2.66 -5.82
C GLY A 95 -7.97 -2.43 -5.10
N ILE A 96 -9.10 -2.76 -5.73
CA ILE A 96 -10.42 -2.55 -5.11
C ILE A 96 -10.68 -3.53 -3.96
N LEU A 97 -10.24 -4.79 -4.08
CA LEU A 97 -10.37 -5.77 -3.01
C LEU A 97 -9.56 -5.34 -1.77
N GLU A 98 -8.33 -4.88 -1.97
CA GLU A 98 -7.45 -4.42 -0.90
C GLU A 98 -7.96 -3.13 -0.25
N ALA A 99 -8.53 -2.22 -1.04
CA ALA A 99 -9.19 -1.03 -0.52
C ALA A 99 -10.37 -1.39 0.38
N ILE A 100 -11.26 -2.30 -0.07
CA ILE A 100 -12.41 -2.77 0.74
C ILE A 100 -11.93 -3.42 2.04
N ILE A 101 -10.94 -4.31 1.99
CA ILE A 101 -10.40 -4.95 3.21
C ILE A 101 -9.82 -3.90 4.16
N THR A 102 -9.13 -2.88 3.65
CA THR A 102 -8.61 -1.78 4.48
C THR A 102 -9.73 -0.97 5.14
N LEU A 103 -10.81 -0.69 4.42
CA LEU A 103 -11.97 0.02 4.98
C LEU A 103 -12.68 -0.81 6.04
N GLU A 104 -12.86 -2.11 5.82
CA GLU A 104 -13.43 -3.02 6.83
C GLU A 104 -12.51 -3.13 8.06
N ALA A 105 -11.19 -3.20 7.86
CA ALA A 105 -10.23 -3.18 8.96
C ALA A 105 -10.36 -1.90 9.81
N MET A 106 -10.53 -0.73 9.17
CA MET A 106 -10.78 0.53 9.87
C MET A 106 -12.14 0.54 10.60
N ASN A 107 -13.21 0.03 9.98
CA ASN A 107 -14.54 -0.08 10.61
C ASN A 107 -14.52 -0.92 11.89
N HIS A 108 -13.62 -1.91 11.95
CA HIS A 108 -13.54 -2.87 13.04
C HIS A 108 -12.39 -2.61 14.03
N ASP A 109 -11.64 -1.52 13.88
CA ASP A 109 -10.43 -1.23 14.67
C ASP A 109 -9.41 -2.38 14.66
N LEU A 110 -9.22 -3.02 13.49
CA LEU A 110 -8.32 -4.15 13.29
C LEU A 110 -7.21 -3.82 12.30
N ILE A 111 -6.12 -4.59 12.39
CA ILE A 111 -5.05 -4.60 11.39
C ILE A 111 -4.96 -6.03 10.84
N PRO A 112 -5.13 -6.23 9.52
CA PRO A 112 -5.01 -7.55 8.92
C PRO A 112 -3.60 -8.13 9.14
N GLY A 113 -3.53 -9.44 9.39
CA GLY A 113 -2.27 -10.17 9.41
C GLY A 113 -1.92 -10.75 8.04
N THR A 114 -0.63 -10.86 7.73
CA THR A 114 -0.15 -11.53 6.52
C THR A 114 -0.17 -13.06 6.72
N LEU A 115 -0.98 -13.78 5.93
CA LEU A 115 -0.96 -15.25 5.95
C LEU A 115 0.36 -15.79 5.37
N ASN A 116 0.87 -16.88 5.94
CA ASN A 116 2.12 -17.56 5.52
C ASN A 116 3.38 -16.69 5.66
N CYS A 117 3.34 -15.66 6.52
CA CYS A 117 4.51 -14.88 6.90
C CYS A 117 4.87 -15.19 8.36
N GLU A 118 6.13 -15.54 8.59
CA GLU A 118 6.67 -15.74 9.94
C GLU A 118 7.12 -14.39 10.53
N ALA A 119 7.07 -14.29 11.86
CA ALA A 119 7.45 -13.09 12.61
C ALA A 119 8.96 -13.05 12.93
#